data_AF-A0A084JIF7-F1
#
_entry.id   AF-A0A084JIF7-F1
#
_cell.length_a   1.000
_cell.length_b   1.000
_cell.length_c   1.000
_cell.angle_alpha   90.00
_cell.angle_beta   90.00
_cell.angle_gamma   90.00
#
_symmetry.space_group_name_H-M   'P 1'
#
loop_
_entity.id
_entity.type
_entity.pdbx_description
1 polymer ?
#
loop_
_entity_poly.entity_id
_entity_poly.type
_entity_poly.pdbx_seq_one_letter_code
_entity_poly.pdbx_strand_id
1 'polypeptide(L)' 'MYAQPPVPSKSKIAAGILAILLGGLGIHKFYLGKIGMGILYILFCWTYIPAIIGVVEGIIYLTASDEKFYYKYDKH' A
#
# COMPACT_ATOMS: atom_id res chain seq x y z
N MET A 1 -15.91 8.60 -25.85
CA MET A 1 -14.53 8.90 -25.42
C MET A 1 -14.37 8.31 -24.01
N TYR A 2 -13.68 7.19 -23.82
CA TYR A 2 -13.43 6.68 -22.47
C TYR A 2 -12.46 7.64 -21.78
N ALA A 3 -12.93 8.39 -20.79
CA ALA A 3 -12.07 9.21 -19.95
C ALA A 3 -11.00 8.29 -19.35
N GLN A 4 -9.75 8.44 -19.79
CA GLN A 4 -8.65 7.67 -19.23
C GLN A 4 -8.55 8.05 -17.75
N PRO A 5 -8.46 7.08 -16.83
CA PRO A 5 -8.17 7.42 -15.45
C PRO A 5 -6.85 8.23 -15.43
N PRO A 6 -6.77 9.30 -14.64
CA PRO A 6 -5.54 10.08 -14.49
C PRO A 6 -4.37 9.15 -14.17
N VAL A 7 -3.21 9.42 -14.78
CA VAL A 7 -1.99 8.64 -14.56
C VAL A 7 -1.64 8.65 -13.07
N PRO A 8 -1.60 7.49 -12.39
CA PRO A 8 -1.31 7.45 -10.96
C PRO A 8 0.13 7.89 -10.70
N SER A 9 0.32 8.78 -9.72
CA SER A 9 1.63 9.31 -9.31
C SER A 9 2.44 8.27 -8.51
N LYS A 10 1.73 7.38 -7.79
CA LYS A 10 2.30 6.25 -7.04
C LYS A 10 2.11 4.93 -7.80
N SER A 11 3.15 4.11 -7.82
CA SER A 11 3.09 2.78 -8.44
C SER A 11 2.46 1.76 -7.50
N LYS A 12 1.35 1.14 -7.92
CA LYS A 12 0.71 0.04 -7.18
C LYS A 12 1.62 -1.17 -7.02
N ILE A 13 2.48 -1.41 -8.01
CA ILE A 13 3.45 -2.52 -8.01
C ILE A 13 4.48 -2.27 -6.93
N ALA A 14 5.02 -1.05 -6.86
CA ALA A 14 5.94 -0.67 -5.79
C ALA A 14 5.29 -0.82 -4.41
N ALA A 15 4.05 -0.32 -4.24
CA ALA A 15 3.31 -0.47 -2.99
C ALA A 15 3.08 -1.95 -2.60
N GLY A 16 2.76 -2.81 -3.56
CA GLY A 16 2.57 -4.25 -3.37
C GLY A 16 3.85 -4.98 -2.96
N ILE A 17 4.95 -4.73 -3.68
CA ILE A 17 6.26 -5.32 -3.37
C ILE A 17 6.75 -4.86 -1.99
N LEU A 18 6.63 -3.57 -1.69
CA LEU A 18 6.99 -3.02 -0.38
C LEU A 18 6.14 -3.64 0.74
N ALA A 19 4.87 -3.92 0.49
CA ALA A 19 3.99 -4.54 1.48
C ALA A 19 4.31 -6.02 1.71
N ILE A 20 4.77 -6.77 0.70
CA ILE A 20 5.16 -8.17 0.86
C ILE A 20 6.53 -8.27 1.57
N LEU A 21 7.51 -7.48 1.14
CA LEU A 21 8.88 -7.59 1.65
C LEU A 21 9.08 -6.83 2.97
N LEU A 22 8.47 -5.66 3.11
CA LEU A 22 8.64 -4.76 4.27
C LEU A 22 7.30 -4.51 5.00
N GLY A 23 6.32 -5.41 4.81
CA GLY A 23 5.00 -5.34 5.42
C GLY A 23 5.02 -5.34 6.94
N GLY A 24 5.90 -6.13 7.55
CA GLY A 24 6.07 -6.17 9.01
C GLY A 24 6.49 -4.83 9.62
N LEU A 25 7.21 -4.01 8.84
CA LEU A 25 7.64 -2.67 9.24
C LEU A 25 6.63 -1.58 8.85
N GLY A 26 5.64 -1.90 8.00
CA GLY A 26 4.65 -0.95 7.50
C GLY A 26 5.18 0.09 6.51
N ILE A 27 6.32 -0.16 5.87
CA ILE A 27 6.98 0.82 4.97
C ILE A 27 6.12 1.17 3.76
N HIS A 28 5.31 0.24 3.28
CA HIS A 28 4.31 0.49 2.24
C HIS A 28 3.27 1.55 2.64
N LYS A 29 2.94 1.71 3.92
CA LYS A 29 2.03 2.76 4.39
C LYS A 29 2.64 4.15 4.27
N PHE A 30 3.94 4.27 4.52
CA PHE A 30 4.68 5.52 4.32
C PHE A 30 4.78 5.88 2.82
N TYR A 31 4.98 4.89 1.96
CA TYR A 31 4.97 5.09 0.50
C TYR A 31 3.63 5.68 0.00
N LEU A 32 2.52 5.22 0.60
CA LEU A 32 1.16 5.69 0.30
C LEU A 32 0.76 6.97 1.07
N GLY A 33 1.69 7.64 1.75
CA GLY A 33 1.42 8.86 2.53
C GLY A 33 0.65 8.65 3.84
N LYS A 34 0.37 7.40 4.23
CA LYS A 34 -0.38 7.05 5.44
C LYS A 34 0.56 6.88 6.64
N ILE A 35 1.24 7.96 7.02
CA ILE A 35 2.26 7.98 8.09
C ILE A 35 1.71 7.43 9.41
N GLY A 36 0.50 7.80 9.82
CA GLY A 36 -0.09 7.30 11.07
C GLY A 36 -0.26 5.77 11.10
N MET A 37 -0.64 5.17 9.97
CA MET A 37 -0.72 3.70 9.85
C MET A 37 0.68 3.06 9.81
N GLY A 38 1.66 3.73 9.20
CA GLY A 38 3.05 3.28 9.22
C GLY A 38 3.62 3.22 10.64
N ILE A 39 3.39 4.25 11.45
CA ILE A 39 3.80 4.26 12.86
C ILE A 39 3.13 3.13 13.64
N LEU A 40 1.83 2.91 13.42
CA LEU A 40 1.10 1.81 14.06
C LEU A 40 1.73 0.45 13.74
N TYR A 41 2.12 0.22 12.48
CA TYR A 41 2.78 -1.02 12.07
C TYR A 41 4.14 -1.19 12.76
N ILE A 42 4.93 -0.13 12.87
CA ILE A 42 6.21 -0.16 13.59
C ILE A 42 6.01 -0.52 15.07
N LEU A 43 5.01 0.08 15.73
CA LEU A 43 4.68 -0.20 17.13
C LEU A 43 4.27 -1.67 17.35
N PHE A 44 3.58 -2.27 16.38
CA PHE A 44 3.14 -3.66 16.44
C PHE A 44 4.08 -4.65 15.74
N CYS A 45 5.21 -4.21 15.17
CA CYS A 45 6.12 -5.05 14.38
C CYS A 45 6.56 -6.32 15.12
N TRP A 46 6.82 -6.20 16.43
CA TRP A 46 7.20 -7.32 17.31
C TRP A 46 6.13 -8.40 17.52
N THR A 47 4.86 -8.12 17.19
CA THR A 47 3.76 -9.09 17.30
C THR A 47 3.64 -10.00 16.07
N TYR A 48 4.40 -9.74 15.00
CA TYR A 48 4.27 -10.38 13.68
C TYR A 48 2.92 -10.19 12.98
N ILE A 49 1.89 -9.67 13.65
CA ILE A 49 0.58 -9.32 13.08
C ILE A 49 0.73 -8.39 11.86
N PRO A 50 1.55 -7.31 11.91
CA PRO A 50 1.69 -6.41 10.76
C PRO A 50 2.33 -7.08 9.54
N ALA A 51 3.13 -8.14 9.74
CA ALA A 51 3.73 -8.89 8.63
C ALA A 51 2.65 -9.66 7.86
N ILE A 52 1.74 -10.34 8.57
CA ILE A 52 0.60 -11.04 7.95
C ILE A 52 -0.29 -10.04 7.20
N ILE A 53 -0.65 -8.93 7.85
CA ILE A 53 -1.49 -7.89 7.24
C ILE A 53 -0.78 -7.28 6.02
N GLY A 54 0.53 -7.03 6.11
CA GLY A 54 1.34 -6.51 5.02
C GLY A 54 1.32 -7.41 3.79
N VAL A 55 1.43 -8.73 3.96
CA VAL A 55 1.31 -9.69 2.84
C VAL A 55 -0.08 -9.63 2.21
N VAL A 56 -1.14 -9.62 3.02
CA VAL A 56 -2.54 -9.51 2.52
C VAL A 56 -2.73 -8.22 1.73
N GLU A 57 -2.29 -7.09 2.29
CA GLU A 57 -2.34 -5.80 1.61
C GLU A 57 -1.50 -5.75 0.35
N GLY A 58 -0.33 -6.39 0.34
CA GLY A 58 0.51 -6.51 -0.83
C GLY A 58 -0.18 -7.24 -1.97
N ILE A 59 -0.87 -8.34 -1.69
CA ILE A 59 -1.69 -9.06 -2.68
C ILE A 59 -2.83 -8.16 -3.17
N ILE A 60 -3.50 -7.42 -2.27
CA ILE A 60 -4.56 -6.49 -2.64
C ILE A 60 -4.03 -5.39 -3.58
N TYR A 61 -2.85 -4.81 -3.32
CA TYR A 61 -2.28 -3.78 -4.18
C TYR A 61 -1.86 -4.31 -5.55
N LEU A 62 -1.31 -5.53 -5.61
CA LEU A 62 -0.92 -6.16 -6.87
C LEU A 62 -2.13 -6.58 -7.71
N THR A 63 -3.23 -6.98 -7.07
CA THR A 63 -4.47 -7.40 -7.74
C THR A 63 -5.45 -6.25 -7.99
N ALA A 64 -5.22 -5.08 -7.41
CA ALA A 64 -6.06 -3.91 -7.65
C ALA A 64 -5.89 -3.35 -9.08
N SER A 65 -7.02 -2.96 -9.68
CA SER A 65 -7.04 -2.15 -10.90
C SER A 65 -6.43 -0.77 -10.61
N ASP A 66 -5.74 -0.19 -11.59
CA ASP A 66 -5.07 1.11 -11.47
C ASP A 66 -6.04 2.23 -11.07
N GLU A 67 -7.28 2.18 -11.59
CA GLU A 67 -8.37 3.07 -11.18
C GLU A 67 -8.66 3.01 -9.67
N LYS A 68 -8.86 1.80 -9.12
CA LYS A 68 -9.23 1.60 -7.71
C LYS A 68 -8.09 2.02 -6.80
N PHE A 69 -6.85 1.76 -7.23
CA PHE A 69 -5.67 2.18 -6.51
C PHE A 69 -5.54 3.71 -6.50
N TYR A 70 -5.71 4.36 -7.65
CA TYR A 70 -5.68 5.81 -7.78
C TYR A 70 -6.69 6.49 -6.85
N TYR A 71 -7.97 6.10 -6.95
CA TYR A 71 -9.04 6.72 -6.16
C TYR A 71 -8.85 6.58 -4.64
N LYS A 72 -8.18 5.51 -4.18
CA LYS A 72 -8.04 5.19 -2.75
C LYS A 72 -6.72 5.65 -2.14
N TYR A 73 -5.66 5.81 -2.94
CA TYR A 73 -4.31 6.05 -2.45
C TYR A 73 -3.56 7.20 -3.13
N ASP A 74 -3.99 7.66 -4.31
CA ASP A 74 -3.28 8.67 -5.11
C ASP A 74 -4.09 9.97 -5.36
N LYS A 75 -5.39 9.95 -5.08
CA LYS A 75 -6.32 11.09 -5.27
C LYS A 75 -6.00 12.34 -4.40
N HIS A 76 -5.01 12.27 -3.50
CA HIS A 76 -4.73 13.31 -2.51
C HIS A 76 -3.48 14.12 -2.81
#